data_AF-A0AAV4LF98-F1
#
_entry.id   AF-A0AAV4LF98-F1
#
_cell.length_a   1.000
_cell.length_b   1.000
_cell.length_c   1.000
_cell.angle_alpha   90.00
_cell.angle_beta   90.00
_cell.angle_gamma   90.00
#
_symmetry.space_group_name_H-M   'P 1'
#
loop_
_entity.id
_entity.type
_entity.pdbx_description
1 polymer ?
#
loop_
_entity_poly.entity_id
_entity_poly.type
_entity_poly.pdbx_seq_one_letter_code
_entity_poly.pdbx_strand_id
1 'polypeptide(L)' 'MLSEASVERVYLACGSTDLRKSIDGLAVLVKEEFELDPFSPCLFVFCNRKRDKLKILGNTTVSGSITAG' A
#
# COMPACT_ATOMS: atom_id res chain seq x y z
N MET A 1 -1.61 -14.19 -21.42
CA MET A 1 -0.55 -14.01 -20.40
C MET A 1 -1.15 -13.23 -19.25
N LEU A 2 -1.18 -13.81 -18.04
CA LEU A 2 -1.48 -13.03 -16.84
C LEU A 2 -0.11 -12.57 -16.31
N SER A 3 0.16 -11.27 -16.33
CA SER A 3 1.37 -10.72 -15.71
C SER A 3 1.27 -10.93 -14.19
N GLU A 4 2.26 -11.55 -13.59
CA GLU A 4 2.31 -11.73 -12.14
C GLU A 4 2.58 -10.36 -11.50
N ALA A 5 1.59 -9.82 -10.78
CA ALA A 5 1.79 -8.64 -9.95
C ALA A 5 2.55 -9.08 -8.69
N SER A 6 3.80 -8.64 -8.56
CA SER A 6 4.61 -8.96 -7.39
C SER A 6 4.45 -7.87 -6.32
N VAL A 7 4.10 -8.29 -5.11
CA VAL A 7 4.12 -7.45 -3.90
C VAL A 7 5.32 -7.90 -3.09
N GLU A 8 6.25 -6.99 -2.81
CA GLU A 8 7.47 -7.30 -2.09
C GLU A 8 7.21 -7.46 -0.59
N ARG A 9 6.38 -6.58 -0.02
CA ARG A 9 6.09 -6.56 1.42
C ARG A 9 4.69 -6.05 1.74
N VAL A 10 4.17 -6.49 2.88
CA VAL A 10 2.90 -6.02 3.46
C VAL A 10 3.16 -5.46 4.85
N TYR A 11 2.75 -4.22 5.07
CA TYR A 11 2.84 -3.52 6.35
C TYR A 11 1.46 -3.31 6.93
N LEU A 12 1.29 -3.61 8.21
CA LEU A 12 0.06 -3.34 8.96
C LEU A 12 0.29 -2.16 9.91
N ALA A 13 -0.51 -1.11 9.77
CA ALA A 13 -0.52 0.01 10.70
C ALA A 13 -0.96 -0.47 12.08
N CYS A 14 -0.07 -0.38 13.07
CA CYS A 14 -0.39 -0.72 14.46
C CYS A 14 -1.32 0.33 15.08
N GLY A 15 -2.44 -0.12 15.64
CA GLY A 15 -3.43 0.76 16.27
C GLY A 15 -4.57 1.15 15.34
N SER A 16 -5.16 2.33 15.57
CA SER A 16 -6.29 2.82 14.79
C SER A 16 -5.87 3.96 13.87
N THR A 17 -6.19 3.85 12.59
CA THR A 17 -5.99 4.90 11.59
C THR A 17 -7.31 5.60 11.29
N ASP A 18 -7.28 6.92 11.13
CA ASP A 18 -8.42 7.66 10.59
C ASP A 18 -8.57 7.37 9.09
N LEU A 19 -9.41 6.38 8.77
CA LEU A 19 -9.68 5.96 7.39
C LEU A 19 -10.47 7.00 6.57
N ARG A 20 -10.91 8.12 7.17
CA ARG A 20 -11.53 9.24 6.45
C ARG A 20 -10.52 10.03 5.62
N LYS A 21 -9.22 9.89 5.89
CA LYS A 21 -8.15 10.44 5.05
C LYS A 21 -8.26 9.88 3.62
N SER A 22 -8.03 10.74 2.62
CA SER A 22 -7.92 10.35 1.22
C SER A 22 -6.72 9.42 1.00
N ILE A 23 -6.54 8.95 -0.23
CA ILE A 23 -5.36 8.17 -0.63
C ILE A 23 -4.08 8.98 -0.31
N ASP A 24 -4.05 10.25 -0.69
CA ASP A 24 -2.90 11.13 -0.43
C ASP A 24 -2.63 11.29 1.06
N GLY A 25 -3.69 11.47 1.86
CA GLY A 25 -3.56 11.59 3.31
C GLY A 25 -3.02 10.32 3.99
N LEU A 26 -3.25 9.14 3.40
CA LEU A 26 -2.65 7.88 3.86
C LEU A 26 -1.22 7.72 3.34
N ALA A 27 -0.92 8.16 2.11
CA ALA A 27 0.44 8.14 1.58
C ALA A 27 1.39 9.05 2.40
N VAL A 28 0.91 10.22 2.81
CA VAL A 28 1.63 11.10 3.74
C VAL A 28 1.89 10.38 5.07
N LEU A 29 0.91 9.66 5.62
CA LEU A 29 1.08 8.89 6.85
C LEU A 29 2.17 7.82 6.71
N VAL A 30 2.17 7.06 5.60
CA VAL A 30 3.23 6.08 5.32
C VAL A 30 4.61 6.75 5.28
N LYS A 31 4.70 7.90 4.63
CA LYS A 31 5.97 8.62 4.47
C LYS A 31 6.47 9.23 5.79
N GLU A 32 5.60 9.87 6.55
CA GLU A 32 5.98 10.65 7.74
C GLU A 32 6.00 9.83 9.02
N GLU A 33 5.06 8.90 9.20
CA GLU A 33 4.94 8.12 10.44
C GLU A 33 5.64 6.76 10.36
N PHE A 34 5.61 6.11 9.20
CA PHE A 34 6.28 4.81 9.01
C PHE A 34 7.68 4.96 8.43
N GLU A 35 8.05 6.16 7.97
CA GLU A 35 9.34 6.42 7.30
C GLU A 35 9.58 5.48 6.10
N LEU A 36 8.50 5.09 5.41
CA LEU A 36 8.53 4.20 4.25
C LEU A 36 8.13 4.95 2.99
N ASP A 37 8.52 4.42 1.83
CA ASP A 37 8.05 4.94 0.54
C ASP A 37 6.65 4.39 0.22
N PRO A 38 5.58 5.22 0.19
CA PRO A 38 4.24 4.79 -0.20
C PRO A 38 4.16 4.30 -1.65
N PHE A 39 5.14 4.63 -2.49
CA PHE A 39 5.24 4.19 -3.88
C PHE A 39 6.20 3.01 -4.06
N SER A 40 6.67 2.37 -2.99
CA SER A 40 7.35 1.07 -3.11
C SER A 40 6.35 -0.02 -3.55
N PRO A 41 6.80 -1.16 -4.09
CA PRO A 41 5.94 -2.31 -4.44
C PRO A 41 5.43 -3.05 -3.18
N CYS A 42 4.90 -2.30 -2.22
CA CYS A 42 4.42 -2.77 -0.93
C CYS A 42 2.92 -2.46 -0.77
N LEU A 43 2.27 -3.24 0.09
CA LEU A 43 0.91 -2.96 0.55
C LEU A 43 0.94 -2.42 1.98
N PHE A 44 0.22 -1.34 2.22
CA PHE A 44 0.02 -0.74 3.54
C PHE A 44 -1.44 -0.92 3.95
N VAL A 45 -1.66 -1.65 5.04
CA VAL A 45 -2.98 -2.01 5.54
C VAL A 45 -3.29 -1.15 6.76
N PHE A 46 -4.44 -0.48 6.72
CA PHE A 46 -4.93 0.39 7.79
C PHE A 46 -6.24 -0.15 8.33
N CYS A 47 -6.41 -0.02 9.65
CA CYS A 47 -7.60 -0.47 10.35
C CYS A 47 -8.22 0.71 11.12
N ASN A 48 -9.55 0.84 11.09
CA ASN A 48 -10.21 1.88 11.87
C ASN A 48 -10.30 1.50 13.36
N ARG A 49 -10.68 2.47 14.21
CA ARG A 49 -10.78 2.27 15.67
C ARG A 49 -11.74 1.15 16.09
N LYS A 50 -12.82 0.95 15.35
CA LYS A 50 -13.80 -0.12 15.60
C LYS A 50 -13.36 -1.50 15.09
N ARG A 51 -12.27 -1.55 14.31
CA ARG A 51 -11.73 -2.75 13.64
C ARG A 51 -12.71 -3.47 12.72
N ASP A 52 -13.71 -2.75 12.21
CA ASP A 52 -14.71 -3.25 11.27
C ASP A 52 -14.44 -2.77 9.83
N LYS A 53 -13.45 -1.90 9.62
CA LYS A 53 -13.07 -1.39 8.30
C LYS A 53 -11.57 -1.49 8.09
N LEU A 54 -11.20 -2.00 6.91
CA LEU A 54 -9.84 -2.03 6.41
C LEU A 54 -9.72 -1.16 5.17
N LYS A 55 -8.56 -0.52 5.01
CA LYS A 55 -8.19 0.20 3.79
C LYS A 55 -6.76 -0.21 3.42
N ILE A 56 -6.53 -0.47 2.14
CA ILE A 56 -5.24 -0.88 1.62
C ILE A 56 -4.75 0.19 0.65
N LEU A 57 -3.54 0.68 0.87
CA LEU A 57 -2.79 1.52 -0.05
C LEU A 57 -1.67 0.67 -0.65
N GLY A 58 -1.49 0.68 -1.96
CA GLY A 58 -0.40 -0.06 -2.58
C GLY A 58 -0.11 0.35 -4.00
N ASN A 59 1.17 0.27 -4.34
CA ASN A 59 1.68 0.25 -5.71
C ASN A 59 1.99 -1.23 -6.02
N THR A 60 1.50 -1.72 -7.16
CA THR A 60 2.01 -2.98 -7.72
C THR A 60 2.81 -2.67 -8.97
N THR A 61 4.06 -3.15 -9.00
CA THR A 61 4.87 -3.09 -10.21
C THR A 61 4.58 -4.32 -11.05
N VAL A 62 4.04 -4.11 -12.25
CA VAL A 62 3.93 -5.17 -13.26
C VAL A 62 5.30 -5.38 -13.87
N SER A 63 5.94 -6.49 -13.51
CA SER A 63 7.17 -6.94 -14.16
C SER A 63 6.80 -7.59 -15.49
N GLY A 64 6.84 -6.81 -16.57
CA GLY A 64 6.67 -7.28 -17.93
C GLY A 64 7.82 -6.79 -18.80
N SER A 65 8.82 -7.62 -19.07
CA SER A 65 9.77 -7.38 -20.15
C SER A 65 9.08 -7.70 -21.47
N ILE A 66 8.66 -6.67 -22.21
CA ILE A 66 8.35 -6.81 -23.64
C ILE A 66 9.68 -6.99 -24.36
N THR A 67 10.09 -8.25 -24.54
CA THR A 67 11.16 -8.57 -25.49
C THR A 67 10.54 -8.49 -26.88
N ALA A 68 10.76 -7.37 -27.57
CA ALA A 68 10.49 -7.28 -29.00
C ALA A 68 11.53 -8.15 -29.72
N GLY A 69 11.09 -9.32 -30.20
CA GLY A 69 11.81 -10.18 -31.14
C GLY A 69 11.11 -10.15 -32.48
#